data_AF-A0A2A5QRB1-F1
#
_entry.id   AF-A0A2A5QRB1-F1
#
_cell.length_a   1.000
_cell.length_b   1.000
_cell.length_c   1.000
_cell.angle_alpha   90.00
_cell.angle_beta   90.00
_cell.angle_gamma   90.00
#
_symmetry.space_group_name_H-M   'P 1'
#
loop_
_entity.id
_entity.type
_entity.pdbx_description
1 polymer ?
#
loop_
_entity_poly.entity_id
_entity_poly.type
_entity_poly.pdbx_seq_one_letter_code
_entity_poly.pdbx_strand_id
1 'polypeptide(L)' 'MSVQTADPKRAAEAVPDHPTVHDARLVDRRDQGGRRVLEVVLGPDVDRVPPGVLRTLADADCGITTVQEQGTFLVAVVT' A
#
# COMPACT_ATOMS: atom_id res chain seq x y z
N MET A 1 -18.34 -14.33 -12.20
CA MET A 1 -18.26 -12.86 -12.09
C MET A 1 -17.47 -12.56 -10.83
N SER A 2 -16.17 -12.27 -10.92
CA SER A 2 -15.42 -11.76 -9.76
C SER A 2 -15.76 -10.29 -9.60
N VAL A 3 -16.46 -9.93 -8.53
CA VAL A 3 -16.57 -8.52 -8.14
C VAL A 3 -15.19 -8.14 -7.59
N GLN A 4 -14.45 -7.36 -8.36
CA GLN A 4 -13.19 -6.78 -7.89
C GLN A 4 -13.57 -5.57 -7.04
N THR A 5 -13.62 -5.77 -5.72
CA THR A 5 -14.01 -4.73 -4.75
C THR A 5 -12.86 -3.82 -4.37
N ALA A 6 -11.62 -4.28 -4.53
CA ALA A 6 -10.42 -3.51 -4.21
C ALA A 6 -10.33 -2.22 -5.05
N ASP A 7 -10.15 -1.09 -4.37
CA ASP A 7 -9.95 0.23 -4.96
C ASP A 7 -8.59 0.81 -4.54
N PRO A 8 -7.49 0.38 -5.18
CA PRO A 8 -6.15 0.85 -4.85
C PRO A 8 -5.96 2.34 -5.16
N LYS A 9 -6.82 2.94 -5.99
CA LYS A 9 -6.79 4.39 -6.24
C LYS A 9 -7.32 5.15 -5.03
N ARG A 10 -8.44 4.74 -4.47
CA ARG A 10 -8.97 5.32 -3.22
C ARG A 10 -7.98 5.15 -2.07
N ALA A 11 -7.32 3.99 -1.97
CA ALA A 11 -6.26 3.78 -0.99
C ALA A 11 -5.06 4.74 -1.22
N ALA A 12 -4.64 4.95 -2.47
CA ALA A 12 -3.54 5.86 -2.80
C ALA A 12 -3.85 7.32 -2.44
N GLU A 13 -5.13 7.72 -2.45
CA GLU A 13 -5.57 9.06 -2.07
C GLU A 13 -5.64 9.22 -0.54
N ALA A 14 -5.99 8.17 0.22
CA ALA A 14 -6.21 8.25 1.66
C ALA A 14 -4.98 7.90 2.53
N VAL A 15 -4.13 6.98 2.06
CA VAL A 15 -2.95 6.51 2.81
C VAL A 15 -1.91 7.62 3.09
N PRO A 16 -1.64 8.59 2.18
CA PRO A 16 -0.70 9.68 2.43
C PRO A 16 -1.01 10.54 3.67
N ASP A 17 -2.27 10.59 4.11
CA ASP A 17 -2.67 11.40 5.27
C ASP A 17 -2.19 10.81 6.61
N HIS A 18 -1.67 9.58 6.61
CA HIS A 18 -1.18 8.93 7.82
C HIS A 18 0.26 9.38 8.15
N PRO A 19 0.57 9.79 9.41
CA PRO A 19 1.85 10.44 9.75
C PRO A 19 3.09 9.54 9.59
N THR A 20 2.89 8.22 9.54
CA THR A 20 3.98 7.25 9.35
C THR A 20 4.22 6.92 7.88
N VAL A 21 3.38 7.42 6.97
CA VAL A 21 3.52 7.21 5.53
C VAL A 21 4.43 8.30 5.00
N HIS A 22 5.54 7.88 4.42
CA HIS A 22 6.46 8.76 3.73
C HIS A 22 5.98 9.04 2.30
N ASP A 23 5.43 8.03 1.64
CA ASP A 23 4.97 8.12 0.26
C ASP A 23 3.95 7.02 -0.07
N ALA A 24 3.07 7.27 -1.04
CA ALA A 24 2.17 6.24 -1.56
C ALA A 24 1.93 6.46 -3.06
N ARG A 25 2.20 5.44 -3.88
CA ARG A 25 2.17 5.56 -5.34
C ARG A 25 1.56 4.33 -6.00
N LEU A 26 0.70 4.57 -6.98
CA LEU A 26 0.27 3.51 -7.89
C LEU A 26 1.37 3.24 -8.92
N VAL A 27 1.80 1.99 -9.02
CA VAL A 27 2.80 1.55 -9.98
C VAL A 27 2.29 0.36 -10.80
N ASP A 28 2.67 0.32 -12.08
CA ASP A 28 2.42 -0.82 -12.93
C ASP A 28 3.52 -1.88 -12.70
N ARG A 29 3.23 -2.94 -11.94
CA ARG A 29 4.18 -4.03 -11.71
C ARG A 29 4.21 -4.98 -12.90
N ARG A 30 5.28 -4.89 -13.70
CA ARG A 30 5.47 -5.79 -14.85
C ARG A 30 5.70 -7.24 -14.45
N ASP A 31 6.30 -7.48 -13.29
CA ASP A 31 6.51 -8.81 -12.68
C ASP A 31 5.20 -9.48 -12.21
N GLN A 32 4.12 -8.71 -12.01
CA GLN A 32 2.78 -9.24 -11.70
C GLN A 32 1.83 -9.17 -12.91
N GLY A 33 2.36 -9.37 -14.11
CA GLY A 33 1.55 -9.38 -15.34
C GLY A 33 0.96 -8.02 -15.71
N GLY A 34 1.61 -6.91 -15.29
CA GLY A 34 1.17 -5.55 -15.58
C GLY A 34 0.01 -5.07 -14.71
N ARG A 35 -0.23 -5.72 -13.56
CA ARG A 35 -1.24 -5.24 -12.61
C ARG A 35 -0.78 -3.94 -11.96
N ARG A 36 -1.72 -3.01 -11.80
CA ARG A 36 -1.54 -1.83 -10.96
C ARG A 36 -1.58 -2.24 -9.50
N VAL A 37 -0.54 -1.89 -8.77
CA VAL A 37 -0.42 -2.10 -7.34
C VAL A 37 -0.15 -0.76 -6.67
N LEU A 38 -0.57 -0.63 -5.42
CA LEU A 38 -0.21 0.52 -4.59
C LEU A 38 1.03 0.17 -3.78
N GLU A 39 2.10 0.94 -3.98
CA GLU A 39 3.29 0.90 -3.14
C GLU A 39 3.17 1.99 -2.07
N VAL A 40 3.19 1.57 -0.81
CA VAL A 40 3.17 2.45 0.37
C VAL A 40 4.55 2.40 1.01
N VAL A 41 5.23 3.54 1.07
CA VAL A 41 6.52 3.71 1.73
C VAL A 41 6.26 4.30 3.11
N LEU A 42 6.66 3.57 4.14
CA LEU A 42 6.57 3.99 5.53
C LEU A 42 7.91 4.56 5.99
N GLY A 43 7.85 5.51 6.93
CA GLY A 43 9.01 6.22 7.45
C GLY A 43 10.07 5.32 8.10
N PRO A 44 11.27 5.86 8.36
CA PRO A 44 12.44 5.06 8.70
C PRO A 44 12.42 4.40 10.09
N ASP A 45 11.55 4.87 10.99
CA ASP A 45 11.39 4.32 12.34
C ASP A 45 10.23 3.32 12.44
N VAL A 46 9.68 2.88 11.30
CA VAL A 46 8.51 2.01 11.22
C VAL A 46 8.95 0.58 10.90
N ASP A 47 8.86 -0.31 11.89
CA ASP A 47 9.22 -1.73 11.75
C ASP A 47 8.11 -2.60 11.14
N ARG A 48 6.85 -2.13 11.24
CA ARG A 48 5.65 -2.84 10.79
C ARG A 48 4.62 -1.88 10.23
N VAL A 49 3.76 -2.37 9.32
CA VAL A 49 2.65 -1.58 8.80
C VAL A 49 1.71 -1.16 9.94
N PRO A 50 1.53 0.15 10.20
CA PRO A 50 0.74 0.60 11.34
C PRO A 50 -0.75 0.27 11.17
N PRO A 51 -1.47 0.02 12.27
CA PRO A 51 -2.88 -0.37 12.21
C PRO A 51 -3.78 0.71 11.57
N GLY A 52 -3.42 1.99 11.67
CA GLY A 52 -4.13 3.07 10.97
C GLY A 52 -4.01 2.97 9.45
N VAL A 53 -2.83 2.59 8.94
CA VAL A 53 -2.62 2.29 7.52
C VAL A 53 -3.42 1.05 7.12
N LEU A 54 -3.38 -0.03 7.91
CA LEU A 54 -4.17 -1.25 7.65
C LEU A 54 -5.67 -0.97 7.56
N ARG A 55 -6.19 -0.12 8.46
CA ARG A 55 -7.60 0.29 8.43
C ARG A 55 -7.94 1.07 7.17
N THR A 56 -7.07 2.01 6.77
CA THR A 56 -7.27 2.81 5.55
C THR A 56 -7.29 1.93 4.30
N LEU A 57 -6.41 0.92 4.25
CA LEU A 57 -6.42 -0.09 3.18
C LEU A 57 -7.70 -0.93 3.20
N ALA A 58 -8.15 -1.35 4.38
CA ALA A 58 -9.37 -2.13 4.53
C ALA A 58 -10.63 -1.35 4.11
N ASP A 59 -10.69 -0.03 4.37
CA ASP A 59 -11.80 0.84 3.93
C ASP A 59 -11.89 0.97 2.39
N ALA A 60 -10.82 0.60 1.68
CA ALA A 60 -10.73 0.52 0.22
C ALA A 60 -10.76 -0.93 -0.31
N ASP A 61 -11.08 -1.91 0.55
CA ASP A 61 -11.07 -3.35 0.22
C ASP A 61 -9.71 -3.85 -0.32
N CYS A 62 -8.62 -3.20 0.08
CA CYS A 62 -7.27 -3.51 -0.37
C CYS A 62 -6.52 -4.42 0.61
N GLY A 63 -5.77 -5.38 0.05
CA GLY A 63 -4.95 -6.32 0.81
C GLY A 63 -3.45 -6.07 0.63
N ILE A 64 -2.66 -6.36 1.67
CA ILE A 64 -1.19 -6.33 1.56
C ILE A 64 -0.71 -7.64 0.95
N THR A 65 -0.01 -7.53 -0.18
CA THR A 65 0.60 -8.67 -0.87
C THR A 65 2.00 -8.95 -0.35
N THR A 66 2.80 -7.92 -0.12
CA THR A 66 4.15 -8.07 0.44
C THR A 66 4.52 -6.84 1.27
N VAL A 67 5.40 -7.04 2.25
CA VAL A 67 6.05 -5.98 3.01
C VAL A 67 7.54 -6.30 3.02
N GLN A 68 8.36 -5.34 2.66
CA GLN A 68 9.82 -5.51 2.58
C GLN A 68 10.53 -4.24 3.04
N GLU A 69 11.70 -4.43 3.65
CA GLU A 69 12.58 -3.32 3.98
C GLU A 69 13.38 -2.89 2.74
N GLN A 70 13.52 -1.58 2.54
CA GLN A 70 14.36 -0.97 1.51
C GLN A 70 15.20 0.15 2.11
N GLY A 71 16.46 -0.16 2.43
CA GLY A 71 17.32 0.74 3.17
C GLY A 71 16.75 0.96 4.57
N THR A 72 16.46 2.21 4.92
CA THR A 72 15.83 2.55 6.21
C THR A 72 14.30 2.49 6.16
N PHE A 73 13.68 2.37 4.99
CA PHE A 73 12.23 2.47 4.84
C PHE A 73 11.56 1.10 4.76
N LEU A 74 10.29 1.03 5.18
CA LEU A 74 9.46 -0.16 5.02
C LEU A 74 8.47 0.05 3.87
N VAL A 75 8.50 -0.84 2.87
CA VAL A 75 7.67 -0.74 1.67
C VAL A 75 6.63 -1.85 1.67
N ALA A 76 5.35 -1.46 1.67
CA ALA A 76 4.21 -2.37 1.55
C ALA A 76 3.62 -2.29 0.14
N VAL A 77 3.40 -3.45 -0.49
CA VAL A 77 2.74 -3.58 -1.79
C VAL A 77 1.32 -4.06 -1.57
N VAL A 78 0.37 -3.37 -2.17
CA VAL A 78 -1.06 -3.49 -1.92
C VAL A 78 -1.81 -3.74 -3.23
N THR A 79 -2.82 -4.61 -3.18
CA THR A 79 -3.69 -4.99 -4.32
C THR A 79 -5.16 -4.90 -3.96
#